data_AF-A0A968BMZ8-F1
#
_entry.id   AF-A0A968BMZ8-F1
#
_cell.length_a   1.000
_cell.length_b   1.000
_cell.length_c   1.000
_cell.angle_alpha   90.00
_cell.angle_beta   90.00
_cell.angle_gamma   90.00
#
_symmetry.space_group_name_H-M   'P 1'
#
loop_
_entity.id
_entity.type
_entity.pdbx_description
1 polymer ?
#
loop_
_entity_poly.entity_id
_entity_poly.type
_entity_poly.pdbx_seq_one_letter_code
_entity_poly.pdbx_strand_id
1 'polypeptide(L)'
;QAKGALLPLGGAGESLGGHKGYSLATIVEILSASLSGGAFLKDLLGFDQDGSRRPFMLGHFFLAIDIEHFIPLELSKQITGGIMRGLQNARKAQGQDRI
;
A
#
# COMPACT_ATOMS: atom_id res chain seq x y z
N GLN A 1 12.49 18.20 -18.14
CA GLN A 1 11.08 17.91 -17.78
C GLN A 1 10.87 16.40 -17.81
N ALA A 2 10.12 15.86 -16.84
CA ALA A 2 9.76 14.43 -16.85
C ALA A 2 8.85 14.16 -18.06
N LYS A 3 9.18 13.13 -18.85
CA LYS A 3 8.44 12.77 -20.08
C LYS A 3 7.18 11.94 -19.80
N GLY A 4 6.89 11.64 -18.54
CA GLY A 4 5.72 10.87 -18.10
C GLY A 4 5.71 10.65 -16.59
N ALA A 5 4.60 10.10 -16.09
CA ALA A 5 4.41 9.69 -14.70
C ALA A 5 3.51 8.45 -14.65
N LEU A 6 3.62 7.67 -13.57
CA LEU A 6 2.70 6.56 -13.29
C LEU A 6 1.37 7.09 -12.76
N LEU A 7 0.28 6.40 -13.08
CA LEU A 7 -1.03 6.64 -12.47
C LEU A 7 -1.18 5.80 -11.19
N PRO A 8 -1.93 6.30 -10.19
CA PRO A 8 -2.24 5.52 -9.00
C PRO A 8 -3.18 4.35 -9.33
N LEU A 9 -3.36 3.43 -8.37
CA LEU A 9 -4.45 2.45 -8.43
C LEU A 9 -5.78 3.16 -8.66
N GLY A 10 -6.59 2.67 -9.61
CA GLY A 10 -7.82 3.32 -10.04
C GLY A 10 -7.64 4.33 -11.18
N GLY A 11 -6.41 4.54 -11.68
CA GLY A 11 -6.15 5.31 -12.89
C GLY A 11 -6.19 6.82 -12.70
N ALA A 12 -6.42 7.55 -13.78
CA ALA A 12 -6.47 9.01 -13.78
C ALA A 12 -7.82 9.51 -13.27
N GLY A 13 -7.79 10.56 -12.45
CA GLY A 13 -9.00 11.22 -11.94
C GLY A 13 -9.78 10.37 -10.93
N GLU A 14 -11.08 10.56 -10.89
CA GLU A 14 -11.92 10.06 -9.79
C GLU A 14 -12.91 8.97 -10.20
N SER A 15 -13.31 8.93 -11.46
CA SER A 15 -14.36 8.04 -11.96
C SER A 15 -14.07 6.56 -11.76
N LEU A 16 -12.80 6.17 -11.90
CA LEU A 16 -12.30 4.81 -11.67
C LEU A 16 -11.59 4.66 -10.31
N GLY A 17 -11.63 5.70 -9.46
CA GLY A 17 -11.12 5.66 -8.10
C GLY A 17 -9.64 6.05 -7.93
N GLY A 18 -9.03 6.76 -8.90
CA GLY A 18 -7.63 7.19 -8.82
C GLY A 18 -7.25 7.98 -7.56
N HIS A 19 -8.14 8.86 -7.07
CA HIS A 19 -7.95 9.58 -5.81
C HIS A 19 -7.79 8.64 -4.59
N LYS A 20 -8.39 7.44 -4.62
CA LYS A 20 -8.23 6.44 -3.56
C LYS A 20 -6.85 5.82 -3.62
N GLY A 21 -6.37 5.45 -4.81
CA GLY A 21 -5.00 4.94 -4.97
C GLY A 21 -3.93 5.96 -4.60
N TYR A 22 -4.14 7.24 -4.94
CA TYR A 22 -3.27 8.33 -4.50
C TYR A 22 -3.23 8.44 -2.96
N SER A 23 -4.39 8.34 -2.32
CA SER A 23 -4.48 8.38 -0.85
C SER A 23 -3.80 7.18 -0.20
N LEU A 24 -3.93 5.97 -0.76
CA LEU A 24 -3.22 4.78 -0.29
C LEU A 24 -1.70 4.95 -0.39
N ALA A 25 -1.19 5.50 -1.50
CA ALA A 25 0.24 5.80 -1.63
C ALA A 25 0.69 6.86 -0.61
N THR A 26 -0.15 7.87 -0.35
CA THR A 26 0.13 8.92 0.64
C THR A 26 0.22 8.35 2.06
N ILE A 27 -0.63 7.38 2.43
CA ILE A 27 -0.54 6.70 3.72
C ILE A 27 0.83 6.01 3.87
N VAL A 28 1.29 5.30 2.83
CA VAL A 28 2.61 4.64 2.84
C VAL A 28 3.74 5.65 3.02
N GLU A 29 3.68 6.78 2.33
CA GLU A 29 4.67 7.86 2.44
C GLU A 29 4.74 8.42 3.87
N ILE A 30 3.57 8.73 4.46
CA ILE A 30 3.48 9.27 5.82
C ILE A 30 4.05 8.27 6.84
N LEU A 31 3.62 7.01 6.78
CA LEU A 31 4.07 6.00 7.74
C LEU A 31 5.57 5.71 7.62
N SER A 32 6.12 5.79 6.41
CA SER A 32 7.54 5.47 6.16
C SER A 32 8.48 6.64 6.43
N ALA A 33 8.06 7.87 6.12
CA ALA A 33 8.90 9.07 6.25
C ALA A 33 8.58 9.88 7.52
N SER A 34 7.31 10.21 7.77
CA SER A 34 6.97 11.15 8.85
C SER A 34 7.25 10.57 10.24
N LEU A 35 6.88 9.31 10.49
CA LEU A 35 7.09 8.66 11.79
C LEU A 35 8.58 8.45 12.11
N SER A 36 9.43 8.37 11.08
CA SER A 36 10.87 8.19 11.22
C SER A 36 11.66 9.51 11.14
N GLY A 37 11.00 10.64 10.85
CA GLY A 37 11.66 11.92 10.56
C GLY A 37 12.50 11.91 9.27
N GLY A 38 12.17 11.03 8.32
CA GLY A 38 12.93 10.79 7.10
C GLY A 38 12.62 11.73 5.93
N ALA A 39 13.38 11.56 4.85
CA ALA A 39 13.15 12.24 3.57
C ALA A 39 11.86 11.74 2.89
N PHE A 40 11.25 12.57 2.05
CA PHE A 40 9.98 12.26 1.40
C PHE A 40 9.91 12.77 -0.05
N LEU A 41 9.04 12.16 -0.85
CA LEU A 41 8.73 12.53 -2.23
C LEU A 41 9.99 12.70 -3.10
N LYS A 42 10.26 13.92 -3.59
CA LYS A 42 11.35 14.18 -4.54
C LYS A 42 12.74 14.11 -3.89
N ASP A 43 12.83 14.16 -2.57
CA ASP A 43 14.11 14.05 -1.85
C ASP A 43 14.68 12.62 -1.88
N LEU A 44 13.84 11.66 -2.34
CA LEU A 44 14.17 10.26 -2.54
C LEU A 44 14.71 9.97 -3.95
N LEU A 45 14.96 10.98 -4.78
CA LEU A 45 15.46 10.77 -6.15
C LEU A 45 16.96 10.43 -6.21
N GLY A 46 17.67 10.44 -5.08
CA GLY A 46 19.10 10.10 -5.00
C GLY A 46 20.03 11.23 -5.47
N PHE A 47 19.54 12.47 -5.43
CA PHE A 47 20.31 13.66 -5.74
C PHE A 47 20.29 14.65 -4.58
N ASP A 48 21.40 15.35 -4.36
CA ASP A 48 21.48 16.48 -3.44
C ASP A 48 21.09 17.80 -4.16
N GLN A 49 21.01 18.90 -3.42
CA GLN A 49 20.58 20.21 -3.95
C GLN A 49 21.48 20.74 -5.06
N ASP A 50 22.77 20.37 -5.05
CA ASP A 50 23.76 20.73 -6.08
C ASP A 50 23.71 19.82 -7.32
N GLY A 51 22.82 18.82 -7.33
CA GLY A 51 22.68 17.83 -8.40
C GLY A 51 23.68 16.67 -8.32
N SER A 52 24.54 16.64 -7.30
CA SER A 52 25.41 15.50 -7.04
C SER A 52 24.59 14.27 -6.62
N ARG A 53 25.12 13.07 -6.88
CA ARG A 53 24.45 11.83 -6.47
C ARG A 53 24.65 11.60 -4.98
N ARG A 54 23.59 11.15 -4.30
CA ARG A 54 23.64 10.70 -2.91
C ARG A 54 22.89 9.38 -2.73
N PRO A 55 23.11 8.64 -1.64
CA PRO A 55 22.32 7.45 -1.34
C PRO A 55 20.81 7.73 -1.29
N PHE A 56 20.01 6.72 -1.61
CA PHE A 56 18.57 6.79 -1.45
C PHE A 56 18.21 6.78 0.05
N MET A 57 17.61 7.86 0.53
CA MET A 57 17.27 8.05 1.95
C MET A 57 15.88 7.48 2.26
N LEU A 58 15.68 6.19 1.97
CA LEU A 58 14.38 5.53 2.12
C LEU A 58 14.02 5.31 3.60
N GLY A 59 12.75 5.57 3.93
CA GLY A 59 12.14 5.14 5.17
C GLY A 59 11.36 3.84 5.00
N HIS A 60 11.22 3.07 6.07
CA HIS A 60 10.43 1.84 6.11
C HIS A 60 9.53 1.85 7.34
N PHE A 61 8.34 1.25 7.20
CA PHE A 61 7.39 1.09 8.30
C PHE A 61 7.06 -0.39 8.50
N PHE A 62 7.05 -0.83 9.75
CA PHE A 62 6.70 -2.20 10.14
C PHE A 62 5.64 -2.16 11.25
N LEU A 63 4.61 -3.00 11.12
CA LEU A 63 3.55 -3.14 12.11
C LEU A 63 3.34 -4.63 12.41
N ALA A 64 3.44 -4.98 13.69
CA ALA A 64 3.03 -6.28 14.21
C ALA A 64 1.88 -6.04 15.20
N ILE A 65 0.80 -6.79 15.03
CA ILE A 65 -0.34 -6.78 15.94
C ILE A 65 -0.43 -8.16 16.58
N ASP A 66 -0.32 -8.21 17.90
CA ASP A 66 -0.58 -9.42 18.65
C ASP A 66 -2.09 -9.63 18.78
N ILE A 67 -2.59 -10.65 18.08
CA ILE A 67 -4.02 -10.96 17.99
C ILE A 67 -4.58 -11.44 19.33
N GLU A 68 -3.78 -12.12 20.15
CA GLU A 68 -4.25 -12.74 21.41
C GLU A 68 -4.66 -11.71 22.46
N HIS A 69 -4.28 -10.44 22.26
CA HIS A 69 -4.75 -9.31 23.06
C HIS A 69 -6.20 -8.89 22.75
N PHE A 70 -6.78 -9.37 21.65
CA PHE A 70 -8.15 -9.05 21.24
C PHE A 70 -9.08 -10.26 21.33
N ILE A 71 -8.67 -11.39 20.75
CA ILE A 71 -9.45 -12.65 20.70
C ILE A 71 -8.51 -13.86 20.72
N PRO A 72 -8.99 -15.07 21.10
CA PRO A 72 -8.20 -16.28 20.98
C PRO A 72 -7.69 -16.50 19.56
N LEU A 73 -6.40 -16.82 19.41
CA LEU A 73 -5.74 -16.94 18.10
C LEU A 73 -6.45 -17.94 17.17
N GLU A 74 -6.87 -19.08 17.71
CA GLU A 74 -7.55 -20.12 16.93
C GLU A 74 -8.92 -19.64 16.41
N LEU A 75 -9.65 -18.84 17.20
CA LEU A 75 -10.89 -18.23 16.73
C LEU A 75 -10.62 -17.23 15.60
N SER A 76 -9.58 -16.40 15.72
CA SER A 76 -9.17 -15.48 14.64
C SER A 76 -8.85 -16.25 13.35
N LYS A 77 -8.06 -17.32 13.42
CA LYS A 77 -7.71 -18.15 12.26
C LYS A 77 -8.95 -18.78 11.62
N GLN A 78 -9.89 -19.28 12.42
CA GLN A 78 -11.15 -19.85 11.94
C GLN A 78 -11.98 -18.81 11.19
N ILE A 79 -12.14 -17.61 11.76
CA ILE A 79 -12.87 -16.49 11.14
C ILE A 79 -12.20 -16.07 9.84
N THR A 80 -10.89 -15.76 9.86
CA THR A 80 -10.13 -15.34 8.68
C THR A 80 -10.20 -16.39 7.58
N GLY A 81 -9.98 -17.67 7.90
CA GLY A 81 -10.12 -18.76 6.95
C GLY A 81 -11.54 -18.90 6.40
N GLY A 82 -12.56 -18.67 7.24
CA GLY A 82 -13.97 -18.65 6.83
C GLY A 82 -14.25 -17.56 5.81
N ILE A 83 -13.76 -16.34 6.03
CA ILE A 83 -13.87 -15.21 5.08
C ILE A 83 -13.22 -15.58 3.75
N MET A 84 -11.98 -16.11 3.78
CA MET A 84 -11.24 -16.47 2.55
C MET A 84 -11.97 -17.53 1.73
N ARG A 85 -12.47 -18.60 2.38
CA ARG A 85 -13.26 -19.64 1.71
C ARG A 85 -14.59 -19.09 1.18
N GLY A 86 -15.25 -18.21 1.92
CA GLY A 86 -16.48 -17.54 1.49
C GLY A 86 -16.28 -16.74 0.21
N LEU A 87 -15.20 -15.96 0.14
CA LEU A 87 -14.83 -15.19 -1.06
C LEU A 87 -14.50 -16.10 -2.23
N GLN A 88 -13.68 -17.15 -2.03
CA GLN A 88 -13.27 -18.07 -3.10
C GLN A 88 -14.45 -18.87 -3.68
N ASN A 89 -15.47 -19.17 -2.87
CA ASN A 89 -16.65 -19.92 -3.28
C ASN A 89 -17.81 -19.02 -3.76
N ALA A 90 -17.62 -17.69 -3.81
CA ALA A 90 -18.68 -16.79 -4.28
C ALA A 90 -18.97 -17.00 -5.77
N ARG A 91 -20.11 -16.46 -6.23
CA ARG A 91 -20.54 -16.59 -7.62
C ARG A 91 -19.49 -15.97 -8.55
N LYS A 92 -18.92 -16.81 -9.41
CA LYS A 92 -17.95 -16.41 -10.43
C LYS A 92 -18.59 -15.55 -11.51
N ALA A 93 -17.82 -14.61 -12.06
CA ALA A 93 -18.20 -13.88 -13.26
C ALA A 93 -18.22 -14.83 -14.48
N GLN A 94 -18.99 -14.48 -15.51
CA GLN A 94 -19.07 -15.28 -16.73
C GLN A 94 -17.67 -15.44 -17.37
N GLY A 95 -17.32 -16.67 -17.74
CA GLY A 95 -16.04 -16.99 -18.38
C GLY A 95 -14.84 -17.03 -17.43
N GLN A 96 -15.05 -17.00 -16.11
CA GLN A 96 -13.98 -17.13 -15.10
C GLN A 96 -14.08 -18.46 -14.36
N ASP A 97 -12.95 -19.16 -14.24
CA ASP A 97 -12.90 -20.50 -13.61
C ASP A 97 -12.80 -20.44 -12.08
N ARG A 98 -12.29 -19.33 -11.54
CA ARG A 98 -12.05 -19.08 -10.13
C ARG A 98 -12.30 -17.62 -9.76
N ILE A 99 -12.41 -17.37 -8.45
CA ILE A 99 -12.17 -16.05 -7.84
C ILE A 99 -10.68 -15.94 -7.47
#